data_AF-A0AAV6MFW5-F1
#
_entry.id   AF-A0AAV6MFW5-F1
#
_cell.length_a   1.000
_cell.length_b   1.000
_cell.length_c   1.000
_cell.angle_alpha   90.00
_cell.angle_beta   90.00
_cell.angle_gamma   90.00
#
_symmetry.space_group_name_H-M   'P 1'
#
loop_
_entity.id
_entity.type
_entity.pdbx_description
1 polymer ?
#
loop_
_entity_poly.entity_id
_entity_poly.type
_entity_poly.pdbx_seq_one_letter_code
_entity_poly.pdbx_strand_id
1 'polypeptide(L)'
;MGAFLSYLAEVANGSTNDPGLGDIPESCVACVFLYLTPPQICNLARLNRAFRGAASSDSVWQSKLPSNYQDLLDLLPPQRYQNLSKKDIYALLSRPVPFDDGNKEVWLDRITGKICMSISAKAMSITGIDDRRYWNWISTEESRLFALELGLNLPIRSSNEKFYS
;
A
#
# COMPACT_ATOMS: atom_id res chain seq x y z
N MET A 1 -19.57 1.83 -70.55
CA MET A 1 -18.66 0.81 -69.99
C MET A 1 -17.69 1.53 -69.07
N GLY A 2 -18.00 1.56 -67.78
CA GLY A 2 -17.20 2.26 -66.78
C GLY A 2 -16.24 1.28 -66.09
N ALA A 3 -14.95 1.61 -66.07
CA ALA A 3 -13.94 0.94 -65.26
C ALA A 3 -13.09 2.02 -64.59
N PHE A 4 -13.59 2.55 -63.47
CA PHE A 4 -12.87 3.49 -62.61
C PHE A 4 -13.08 3.17 -61.12
N LEU A 5 -13.12 1.89 -60.76
CA LEU A 5 -13.33 1.46 -59.36
C LEU A 5 -12.38 0.33 -58.91
N SER A 6 -11.21 0.19 -59.53
CA SER A 6 -10.25 -0.86 -59.14
C SER A 6 -9.02 -0.36 -58.38
N TYR A 7 -8.83 0.95 -58.21
CA TYR A 7 -7.65 1.50 -57.51
C TYR A 7 -7.88 1.87 -56.04
N LEU A 8 -9.08 1.61 -55.48
CA LEU A 8 -9.36 1.84 -54.04
C LEU A 8 -9.37 0.55 -53.21
N ALA A 9 -8.98 -0.59 -53.78
CA ALA A 9 -8.96 -1.88 -53.08
C ALA A 9 -7.56 -2.38 -52.71
N GLU A 10 -6.48 -1.64 -53.02
CA GLU A 10 -5.09 -2.07 -52.77
C GLU A 10 -4.33 -1.24 -51.72
N VAL A 11 -5.03 -0.56 -50.80
CA VAL A 11 -4.39 0.05 -49.61
C VAL A 11 -5.10 -0.32 -48.31
N ALA A 12 -5.73 -1.49 -48.26
CA ALA A 12 -6.29 -2.06 -47.02
C ALA A 12 -5.55 -3.32 -46.55
N ASN A 13 -4.36 -3.60 -47.09
CA ASN A 13 -3.44 -4.64 -46.61
C ASN A 13 -2.12 -4.03 -46.13
N GLY A 14 -2.23 -3.01 -45.28
CA GLY A 14 -1.18 -2.72 -44.32
C GLY A 14 -1.58 -3.36 -43.01
N SER A 15 -1.15 -4.60 -42.75
CA SER A 15 -1.01 -5.04 -41.37
C SER A 15 -0.05 -4.05 -40.74
N THR A 16 -0.56 -3.07 -40.00
CA THR A 16 0.27 -2.24 -39.14
C THR A 16 0.88 -3.18 -38.11
N ASN A 17 2.06 -3.71 -38.44
CA ASN A 17 2.98 -4.38 -37.52
C ASN A 17 3.55 -3.33 -36.56
N ASP A 18 2.69 -2.45 -36.04
CA ASP A 18 3.09 -1.47 -35.06
C ASP A 18 3.31 -2.25 -33.76
N PRO A 19 4.54 -2.19 -33.19
CA PRO A 19 4.82 -2.87 -31.95
C PRO A 19 3.86 -2.37 -30.88
N GLY A 20 3.08 -3.28 -30.33
CA GLY A 20 2.11 -2.99 -29.30
C GLY A 20 2.81 -2.86 -27.95
N LEU A 21 2.11 -2.29 -26.97
CA LEU A 21 2.61 -2.21 -25.59
C LEU A 21 2.94 -3.60 -25.00
N GLY A 22 2.35 -4.67 -25.55
CA GLY A 22 2.57 -6.07 -25.14
C GLY A 22 3.82 -6.74 -25.73
N ASP A 23 4.55 -6.06 -26.62
CA ASP A 23 5.82 -6.52 -27.19
C ASP A 23 7.04 -5.97 -26.42
N ILE A 24 6.81 -5.08 -25.45
CA ILE A 24 7.83 -4.56 -24.55
C ILE A 24 8.28 -5.69 -23.60
N PRO A 25 9.59 -5.95 -23.45
CA PRO A 25 10.08 -6.96 -22.51
C PRO A 25 9.81 -6.55 -21.06
N GLU A 26 9.51 -7.54 -20.22
CA GLU A 26 9.16 -7.33 -18.80
C GLU A 26 10.27 -6.61 -18.02
N SER A 27 11.53 -6.85 -18.38
CA SER A 27 12.69 -6.18 -17.78
C SER A 27 12.66 -4.66 -17.97
N CYS A 28 12.29 -4.18 -19.17
CA CYS A 28 12.15 -2.76 -19.43
C CYS A 28 11.00 -2.14 -18.62
N VAL A 29 9.87 -2.85 -18.50
CA VAL A 29 8.73 -2.38 -17.69
C VAL A 29 9.08 -2.37 -16.20
N ALA A 30 9.82 -3.37 -15.71
CA ALA A 30 10.28 -3.43 -14.33
C ALA A 30 11.15 -2.21 -13.98
N CYS A 31 12.04 -1.76 -14.89
CA CYS A 31 12.83 -0.54 -14.70
C CYS A 31 11.95 0.71 -14.52
N VAL A 32 10.86 0.82 -15.27
CA VAL A 32 9.90 1.94 -15.12
C VAL A 32 9.19 1.85 -13.76
N PHE A 33 8.79 0.65 -13.33
CA PHE A 33 8.08 0.45 -12.06
C PHE A 33 8.90 0.83 -10.83
N LEU A 34 10.24 0.81 -10.91
CA LEU A 34 11.10 1.31 -9.83
C LEU A 34 10.82 2.78 -9.48
N TYR A 35 10.32 3.58 -10.42
CA TYR A 35 10.01 5.00 -10.23
C TYR A 35 8.53 5.27 -9.92
N LEU A 36 7.67 4.25 -9.93
CA LEU A 36 6.23 4.41 -9.71
C LEU A 36 5.82 4.07 -8.29
N THR A 37 4.69 4.61 -7.85
CA THR A 37 4.07 4.21 -6.57
C THR A 37 3.40 2.84 -6.70
N PRO A 38 3.31 2.05 -5.61
CA PRO A 38 2.67 0.73 -5.64
C PRO A 38 1.24 0.70 -6.21
N PRO A 39 0.35 1.69 -5.96
CA PRO A 39 -0.97 1.72 -6.60
C PRO A 39 -0.90 1.91 -8.12
N GLN A 40 0.06 2.71 -8.61
CA GLN A 40 0.27 2.89 -10.05
C GLN A 40 0.74 1.58 -10.69
N ILE A 41 1.67 0.86 -10.04
CA ILE A 41 2.13 -0.46 -10.51
C ILE A 41 0.94 -1.42 -10.64
N CYS A 42 0.09 -1.52 -9.61
CA CYS A 42 -1.10 -2.36 -9.63
C CYS A 42 -2.10 -1.97 -10.73
N ASN A 43 -2.27 -0.68 -10.99
CA ASN A 43 -3.13 -0.20 -12.07
C ASN A 43 -2.56 -0.56 -13.45
N LEU A 44 -1.27 -0.36 -13.66
CA LEU A 44 -0.60 -0.65 -14.94
C LEU A 44 -0.51 -2.16 -15.22
N ALA A 45 -0.42 -2.99 -14.17
CA ALA A 45 -0.46 -4.45 -14.28
C ALA A 45 -1.73 -5.00 -14.96
N ARG A 46 -2.80 -4.20 -15.01
CA ARG A 46 -4.08 -4.58 -15.64
C ARG A 46 -4.10 -4.36 -17.15
N LEU A 47 -3.14 -3.60 -17.69
CA LEU A 47 -3.16 -3.16 -19.09
C LEU A 47 -2.73 -4.25 -20.07
N ASN A 48 -1.66 -5.00 -19.75
CA ASN A 48 -1.18 -6.06 -20.63
C ASN A 48 -0.41 -7.16 -19.87
N ARG A 49 0.00 -8.22 -20.59
CA ARG A 49 0.77 -9.35 -20.02
C ARG A 49 2.16 -8.94 -19.49
N ALA A 50 2.88 -8.10 -20.23
CA ALA A 50 4.25 -7.73 -19.88
C ALA A 50 4.32 -6.89 -18.59
N PHE A 51 3.37 -5.97 -18.43
CA PHE A 51 3.18 -5.16 -17.24
C PHE A 51 2.68 -6.02 -16.08
N ARG A 52 1.84 -7.02 -16.33
CA ARG A 52 1.43 -7.98 -15.29
C ARG A 52 2.60 -8.83 -14.79
N GLY A 53 3.44 -9.32 -15.70
CA GLY A 53 4.66 -10.06 -15.37
C GLY A 53 5.63 -9.20 -14.57
N ALA A 54 5.96 -8.02 -15.09
CA ALA A 54 6.82 -7.05 -14.41
C ALA A 54 6.29 -6.63 -13.02
N ALA A 55 4.97 -6.46 -12.88
CA ALA A 55 4.34 -6.07 -11.60
C ALA A 55 4.33 -7.21 -10.58
N SER A 56 4.64 -8.43 -10.99
CA SER A 56 4.74 -9.59 -10.10
C SER A 56 6.20 -9.93 -9.78
N SER A 57 7.16 -9.18 -10.32
CA SER A 57 8.60 -9.35 -10.06
C SER A 57 8.98 -8.88 -8.66
N ASP A 58 9.64 -9.76 -7.89
CA ASP A 58 10.14 -9.43 -6.55
C ASP A 58 11.16 -8.29 -6.55
N SER A 59 11.93 -8.10 -7.62
CA SER A 59 12.90 -7.01 -7.75
C SER A 59 12.24 -5.64 -7.67
N VAL A 60 11.04 -5.50 -8.24
CA VAL A 60 10.25 -4.26 -8.19
C VAL A 60 9.82 -4.00 -6.75
N TRP A 61 9.22 -4.99 -6.09
CA TRP A 61 8.69 -4.84 -4.73
C TRP A 61 9.78 -4.73 -3.67
N GLN A 62 10.96 -5.30 -3.90
CA GLN A 62 12.13 -5.10 -3.03
C GLN A 62 12.53 -3.63 -2.91
N SER A 63 12.41 -2.85 -3.99
CA SER A 63 12.70 -1.41 -3.93
C SER A 63 11.62 -0.58 -3.24
N LYS A 64 10.41 -1.15 -3.07
CA LYS A 64 9.27 -0.50 -2.42
C LYS A 64 9.15 -0.84 -0.94
N LEU A 65 9.73 -1.95 -0.52
CA LEU A 65 9.78 -2.35 0.87
C LEU A 65 10.86 -1.55 1.61
N PRO A 66 10.60 -1.10 2.85
CA PRO A 66 11.62 -0.47 3.67
C PRO A 66 12.65 -1.53 4.10
N SER A 67 13.90 -1.13 4.33
CA SER A 67 14.99 -2.08 4.66
C SER A 67 14.75 -2.88 5.94
N ASN A 68 14.01 -2.30 6.89
CA ASN A 68 13.63 -2.90 8.18
C ASN A 68 12.28 -3.64 8.14
N TYR A 69 11.79 -4.04 6.96
CA TYR A 69 10.54 -4.79 6.87
C TYR A 69 10.58 -6.15 7.60
N GLN A 70 11.78 -6.72 7.82
CA GLN A 70 11.93 -7.98 8.55
C GLN A 70 11.52 -7.85 10.02
N ASP A 71 11.87 -6.74 10.66
CA ASP A 71 11.46 -6.44 12.04
C ASP A 71 9.92 -6.37 12.16
N LEU A 72 9.24 -5.91 11.11
CA LEU A 72 7.77 -5.92 11.05
C LEU A 72 7.19 -7.32 10.84
N LEU A 73 7.90 -8.20 10.14
CA LEU A 73 7.48 -9.59 9.96
C LEU A 73 7.62 -10.39 11.24
N ASP A 74 8.59 -10.08 12.10
CA ASP A 74 8.77 -10.73 13.40
C ASP A 74 7.59 -10.48 14.37
N LEU A 75 6.82 -9.40 14.15
CA LEU A 75 5.57 -9.15 14.87
C LEU A 75 4.44 -10.10 14.46
N LEU A 76 4.57 -10.78 13.31
CA LEU A 76 3.56 -11.67 12.75
C LEU A 76 3.92 -13.15 12.97
N PRO A 77 2.92 -14.04 13.09
CA PRO A 77 3.18 -15.46 13.11
C PRO A 77 3.91 -15.91 11.82
N PRO A 78 4.98 -16.71 11.92
CA PRO A 78 5.80 -17.11 10.76
C PRO A 78 5.00 -17.76 9.62
N GLN A 79 3.92 -18.46 9.96
CA GLN A 79 3.04 -19.12 8.99
C GLN A 79 2.37 -18.15 8.02
N ARG A 80 2.29 -16.85 8.36
CA ARG A 80 1.66 -15.84 7.51
C ARG A 80 2.54 -15.33 6.38
N TYR A 81 3.87 -15.46 6.46
CA TYR A 81 4.78 -14.86 5.48
C TYR A 81 5.82 -15.81 4.87
N GLN A 82 6.02 -17.01 5.42
CA GLN A 82 7.05 -17.96 4.97
C GLN A 82 7.01 -18.34 3.48
N ASN A 83 5.85 -18.26 2.82
CA ASN A 83 5.67 -18.64 1.40
C ASN A 83 5.16 -17.49 0.53
N LEU A 84 5.31 -16.24 0.98
CA LEU A 84 4.80 -15.08 0.27
C LEU A 84 5.86 -14.44 -0.62
N SER A 85 5.43 -13.95 -1.79
CA SER A 85 6.25 -13.08 -2.64
C SER A 85 6.48 -11.73 -1.95
N LYS A 86 7.48 -10.94 -2.38
CA LYS A 86 7.70 -9.60 -1.82
C LYS A 86 6.51 -8.66 -2.06
N LYS A 87 5.79 -8.88 -3.16
CA LYS A 87 4.52 -8.22 -3.43
C LYS A 87 3.48 -8.54 -2.37
N ASP A 88 3.33 -9.81 -2.02
CA ASP A 88 2.35 -10.25 -1.04
C ASP A 88 2.76 -9.82 0.38
N ILE A 89 4.05 -9.82 0.70
CA ILE A 89 4.61 -9.23 1.92
C ILE A 89 4.24 -7.76 2.01
N TYR A 90 4.45 -6.98 0.94
CA TYR A 90 4.06 -5.57 0.91
C TYR A 90 2.56 -5.41 1.14
N ALA A 91 1.73 -6.22 0.49
CA ALA A 91 0.28 -6.19 0.66
C ALA A 91 -0.17 -6.58 2.07
N LEU A 92 0.52 -7.54 2.70
CA LEU A 92 0.30 -7.98 4.08
C LEU A 92 0.63 -6.86 5.06
N LEU A 93 1.83 -6.28 4.94
CA LEU A 93 2.30 -5.18 5.79
C LEU A 93 1.54 -3.87 5.54
N SER A 94 0.89 -3.70 4.39
CA SER A 94 -0.03 -2.58 4.12
C SER A 94 -1.35 -2.65 4.90
N ARG A 95 -1.58 -3.70 5.69
CA ARG A 95 -2.72 -3.84 6.60
C ARG A 95 -2.23 -3.57 8.03
N PRO A 96 -3.03 -2.92 8.89
CA PRO A 96 -2.70 -2.75 10.30
C PRO A 96 -2.35 -4.08 10.96
N VAL A 97 -1.14 -4.16 11.52
CA VAL A 97 -0.63 -5.27 12.32
C VAL A 97 -0.67 -4.85 13.78
N PRO A 98 -1.59 -5.39 14.59
CA PRO A 98 -1.62 -5.11 16.02
C PRO A 98 -0.47 -5.83 16.72
N PHE A 99 0.14 -5.15 17.68
CA PHE A 99 1.13 -5.68 18.61
C PHE A 99 0.93 -5.04 19.98
N ASP A 100 1.67 -5.47 21.01
CA ASP A 100 1.55 -4.92 22.37
C ASP A 100 0.11 -5.00 22.92
N ASP A 101 -0.45 -6.23 22.91
CA ASP A 101 -1.82 -6.53 23.33
C ASP A 101 -2.90 -5.74 22.56
N GLY A 102 -2.60 -5.35 21.32
CA GLY A 102 -3.50 -4.59 20.45
C GLY A 102 -3.60 -3.11 20.80
N ASN A 103 -2.78 -2.62 21.73
CA ASN A 103 -2.72 -1.19 22.02
C ASN A 103 -1.85 -0.41 21.01
N LYS A 104 -1.07 -1.10 20.19
CA LYS A 104 -0.28 -0.49 19.13
C LYS A 104 -0.55 -1.22 17.81
N GLU A 105 -0.55 -0.48 16.72
CA GLU A 105 -0.68 -1.03 15.37
C GLU A 105 0.37 -0.42 14.45
N VAL A 106 0.94 -1.24 13.57
CA VAL A 106 1.92 -0.79 12.57
C VAL A 106 1.51 -1.26 11.18
N TRP A 107 1.75 -0.45 10.15
CA TRP A 107 1.48 -0.80 8.75
C TRP A 107 2.35 0.01 7.79
N LEU A 108 2.41 -0.41 6.53
CA LEU A 108 3.00 0.36 5.45
C LEU A 108 1.97 1.27 4.80
N ASP A 109 2.33 2.53 4.60
CA ASP A 109 1.58 3.44 3.76
C ASP A 109 1.59 2.94 2.31
N ARG A 110 0.39 2.74 1.74
CA ARG A 110 0.22 2.08 0.44
C ARG A 110 0.88 2.85 -0.71
N ILE A 111 1.04 4.16 -0.59
CA ILE A 111 1.55 5.03 -1.65
C ILE A 111 3.06 5.21 -1.51
N THR A 112 3.51 5.55 -0.32
CA THR A 112 4.90 5.92 -0.03
C THR A 112 5.79 4.75 0.36
N GLY A 113 5.20 3.61 0.77
CA GLY A 113 5.95 2.46 1.29
C GLY A 113 6.61 2.72 2.65
N LYS A 114 6.32 3.86 3.28
CA LYS A 114 6.84 4.21 4.61
C LYS A 114 6.10 3.47 5.70
N ILE A 115 6.75 3.30 6.84
CA ILE A 115 6.15 2.70 8.02
C ILE A 115 5.31 3.76 8.73
N CYS A 116 4.08 3.37 9.06
CA CYS A 116 3.13 4.12 9.85
C CYS A 116 2.82 3.34 11.13
N MET A 117 2.65 4.04 12.24
CA MET A 117 2.23 3.44 13.51
C MET A 117 1.08 4.24 14.13
N SER A 118 0.20 3.54 14.84
CA SER A 118 -0.81 4.09 15.74
C SER A 118 -0.58 3.54 17.14
N ILE A 119 -0.70 4.40 18.15
CA ILE A 119 -0.55 4.04 19.56
C ILE A 119 -1.83 4.47 20.29
N SER A 120 -2.46 3.53 20.97
CA SER A 120 -3.59 3.77 21.86
C SER A 120 -3.17 4.62 23.05
N ALA A 121 -4.03 5.54 23.49
CA ALA A 121 -3.82 6.29 24.71
C ALA A 121 -3.63 5.39 25.95
N LYS A 122 -4.13 4.14 25.94
CA LYS A 122 -3.88 3.15 27.00
C LYS A 122 -2.43 2.68 27.08
N ALA A 123 -1.72 2.68 25.97
CA ALA A 123 -0.29 2.35 25.93
C ALA A 123 0.61 3.57 26.17
N MET A 124 0.03 4.77 26.33
CA MET A 124 0.78 5.98 26.63
C MET A 124 0.86 6.17 28.15
N SER A 125 2.08 6.35 28.67
CA SER A 125 2.28 6.75 30.06
C SER A 125 2.05 8.25 30.19
N ILE A 126 0.78 8.65 30.31
CA ILE A 126 0.38 10.04 30.57
C ILE A 126 0.25 10.23 32.07
N THR A 127 1.03 11.15 32.64
CA THR A 127 0.99 11.46 34.06
C THR A 127 -0.43 11.87 34.49
N GLY A 128 -1.02 11.15 35.45
CA GLY A 128 -2.35 11.44 35.96
C GLY A 128 -3.52 10.86 35.14
N ILE A 129 -3.26 10.02 34.14
CA ILE A 129 -4.32 9.35 33.35
C ILE A 129 -5.21 8.42 34.19
N ASP A 130 -4.67 7.89 35.29
CA ASP A 130 -5.43 7.07 36.25
C ASP A 130 -6.31 7.91 37.19
N ASP A 131 -6.06 9.23 37.26
CA ASP A 131 -6.88 10.13 38.07
C ASP A 131 -8.13 10.55 37.29
N ARG A 132 -9.20 9.76 37.51
CA ARG A 132 -10.55 9.98 36.95
C ARG A 132 -11.16 11.34 37.29
N ARG A 133 -10.57 12.12 38.19
CA ARG A 133 -11.01 13.50 38.47
C ARG A 133 -10.71 14.44 37.30
N TYR A 134 -9.74 14.10 36.45
CA TYR A 134 -9.29 14.95 35.35
C TYR A 134 -9.60 14.37 33.96
N TRP A 135 -9.82 13.05 33.85
CA TRP A 135 -9.98 12.35 32.58
C TRP A 135 -11.11 11.32 32.61
N ASN A 136 -11.89 11.26 31.52
CA ASN A 136 -12.84 10.18 31.26
C ASN A 136 -12.50 9.47 29.95
N TRP A 137 -12.56 8.13 29.99
CA TRP A 137 -12.44 7.29 28.80
C TRP A 137 -13.76 7.28 28.04
N ILE A 138 -13.74 7.73 26.79
CA ILE A 138 -14.92 7.73 25.93
C ILE A 138 -14.76 6.65 24.87
N SER A 139 -15.76 5.77 24.78
CA SER A 139 -15.90 4.84 23.67
C SER A 139 -16.64 5.54 22.54
N THR A 140 -15.93 5.95 21.49
CA THR A 140 -16.56 6.49 20.27
C THR A 140 -16.84 5.35 19.30
N GLU A 141 -18.08 5.21 18.82
CA GLU A 141 -18.47 4.16 17.86
C GLU A 141 -17.68 4.19 16.54
N GLU A 142 -17.07 5.32 16.20
CA GLU A 142 -16.25 5.51 14.99
C GLU A 142 -14.79 5.04 15.15
N SER A 143 -14.33 4.74 16.37
CA SER A 143 -12.94 4.39 16.66
C SER A 143 -12.86 3.07 17.40
N ARG A 144 -12.05 2.14 16.91
CA ARG A 144 -11.73 0.89 17.64
C ARG A 144 -10.84 1.15 18.88
N LEU A 145 -10.42 2.40 19.07
CA LEU A 145 -9.56 2.87 20.16
C LEU A 145 -10.31 3.91 21.01
N PHE A 146 -10.14 3.84 22.33
CA PHE A 146 -10.77 4.75 23.29
C PHE A 146 -10.18 6.17 23.19
N ALA A 147 -11.05 7.19 23.23
CA ALA A 147 -10.69 8.61 23.25
C ALA A 147 -10.66 9.16 24.69
N LEU A 148 -9.96 10.28 24.88
CA LEU A 148 -9.88 11.01 26.16
C LEU A 148 -10.55 12.39 26.02
N GLU A 149 -11.51 12.72 26.87
CA GLU A 149 -11.96 14.11 27.09
C GLU A 149 -11.34 14.66 28.38
N LEU A 150 -10.81 15.88 28.30
CA LEU A 150 -10.54 16.71 29.46
C LEU A 150 -11.85 17.32 29.96
N GLY A 151 -12.07 17.33 31.27
CA GLY A 151 -13.20 18.00 31.93
C GLY A 151 -13.22 19.54 31.83
N LEU A 152 -12.51 20.13 30.86
CA LEU A 152 -12.53 21.55 30.53
C LEU A 152 -12.68 21.68 29.01
N ASN A 153 -13.92 21.78 28.53
CA ASN A 153 -14.41 22.23 27.20
C ASN A 153 -13.37 22.55 26.09
N LEU A 154 -12.50 21.60 25.78
CA LEU A 154 -11.64 21.61 24.61
C LEU A 154 -11.53 20.16 24.14
N PRO A 155 -12.02 19.82 22.94
CA PRO A 155 -11.88 18.48 22.43
C PRO A 155 -10.39 18.27 22.13
N ILE A 156 -9.70 17.51 22.97
CA ILE A 156 -8.47 16.85 22.53
C ILE A 156 -8.95 15.80 21.54
N ARG A 157 -9.02 16.21 20.28
CA ARG A 157 -9.14 15.32 19.14
C ARG A 157 -8.03 14.28 19.32
N SER A 158 -8.42 13.02 19.50
CA SER A 158 -7.51 11.86 19.46
C SER A 158 -6.44 12.16 18.43
N SER A 159 -5.21 12.40 18.89
CA SER A 159 -4.08 12.59 18.00
C SER A 159 -3.82 11.21 17.44
N ASN A 160 -4.48 10.89 16.33
CA ASN A 160 -4.00 9.90 15.37
C ASN A 160 -2.67 10.45 14.82
N GLU A 161 -1.67 10.52 15.70
CA GLU A 161 -0.34 10.97 15.38
C GLU A 161 0.28 9.85 14.56
N LYS A 162 0.14 9.99 13.24
CA LYS A 162 0.84 9.17 12.27
C LYS A 162 2.32 9.48 12.43
N PHE A 163 3.01 8.69 13.23
CA PHE A 163 4.46 8.76 13.28
C PHE A 163 5.00 8.17 11.98
N TYR A 164 5.59 9.03 11.15
CA TYR A 164 6.38 8.63 10.00
C TYR A 164 7.83 8.51 10.46
N SER A 165 8.37 7.29 10.47
CA SER A 165 9.80 7.06 10.66
C SER A 165 10.55 7.00 9.33
#